data_AF-A0A225WJJ3-F1
#
_entry.id   AF-A0A225WJJ3-F1
#
_cell.length_a   1.000
_cell.length_b   1.000
_cell.length_c   1.000
_cell.angle_alpha   90.00
_cell.angle_beta   90.00
_cell.angle_gamma   90.00
#
_symmetry.space_group_name_H-M   'P 1'
#
loop_
_entity.id
_entity.type
_entity.pdbx_description
1 polymer ?
#
loop_
_entity_poly.entity_id
_entity_poly.type
_entity_poly.pdbx_seq_one_letter_code
_entity_poly.pdbx_strand_id
1 'polypeptide(L)'
;MKVLIVIGALVTLLMPTHSAPTQCAAATSNTIQPGTSLTYEGSGYLTADWTQKACTASGGSIDPNKKGNQKCCNVPNARQNDFNKSCNKQTGGQGFTGYYPTAQSC
;
A
#
# COMPACT_ATOMS: atom_id res chain seq x y z
N MET A 1 0.56 9.81 50.30
CA MET A 1 0.21 10.56 49.07
C MET A 1 1.34 10.42 48.06
N LYS A 2 1.04 10.36 46.76
CA LYS A 2 1.97 10.31 45.59
C LYS A 2 2.45 8.93 45.11
N VAL A 3 1.57 8.11 44.53
CA VAL A 3 1.91 7.29 43.34
C VAL A 3 0.62 6.97 42.56
N LEU A 4 -0.13 7.98 42.11
CA LEU A 4 -1.39 7.77 41.38
C LEU A 4 -1.57 8.78 40.24
N ILE A 5 -0.54 9.04 39.42
CA ILE A 5 -0.72 9.81 38.17
C ILE A 5 0.31 9.35 37.11
N VAL A 6 0.30 8.07 36.75
CA VAL A 6 0.91 7.61 35.49
C VAL A 6 0.00 6.57 34.82
N ILE A 7 -1.30 6.79 34.86
CA ILE A 7 -2.27 6.00 34.09
C ILE A 7 -3.28 6.99 33.53
N GLY A 8 -2.92 7.65 32.43
CA GLY A 8 -3.79 8.67 31.84
C GLY A 8 -3.53 8.99 30.38
N ALA A 9 -2.60 8.29 29.70
CA ALA A 9 -2.29 8.55 28.29
C ALA A 9 -1.86 7.31 27.49
N LEU A 10 -2.26 6.11 27.90
CA LEU A 10 -1.89 4.87 27.20
C LEU A 10 -3.09 3.97 26.87
N VAL A 11 -4.24 4.58 26.54
CA VAL A 11 -5.46 3.84 26.13
C VAL A 11 -5.94 4.25 24.72
N THR A 12 -5.33 5.23 24.07
CA THR A 12 -5.62 5.55 22.65
C THR A 12 -4.89 4.64 21.65
N LEU A 13 -3.92 3.81 22.08
CA LEU A 13 -3.14 2.95 21.18
C LEU A 13 -3.78 1.60 20.82
N LEU A 14 -4.93 1.26 21.40
CA LEU A 14 -5.60 -0.04 21.20
C LEU A 14 -6.91 0.10 20.43
N MET A 15 -7.05 1.11 19.57
CA MET A 15 -8.05 1.00 18.52
C MET A 15 -7.53 -0.04 17.52
N PRO A 16 -8.33 -1.07 17.16
CA PRO A 16 -8.04 -1.86 15.99
C PRO A 16 -8.05 -0.87 14.82
N THR A 17 -6.87 -0.42 14.41
CA THR A 17 -6.73 0.25 13.12
C THR A 17 -7.04 -0.84 12.13
N HIS A 18 -8.32 -0.93 11.76
CA HIS A 18 -8.75 -1.72 10.63
C HIS A 18 -7.82 -1.27 9.50
N SER A 19 -6.93 -2.16 9.12
CA SER A 19 -5.95 -1.94 8.07
C SER A 19 -6.40 -2.76 6.88
N ALA A 20 -6.53 -2.13 5.74
CA ALA A 20 -6.81 -2.83 4.50
C ALA A 20 -5.47 -3.28 3.91
N PRO A 21 -5.24 -4.59 3.71
CA PRO A 21 -4.14 -5.06 2.87
C PRO A 21 -4.31 -4.47 1.48
N THR A 22 -3.29 -3.74 1.03
CA THR A 22 -3.33 -2.97 -0.21
C THR A 22 -1.98 -3.04 -0.92
N GLN A 23 -2.03 -3.11 -2.25
CA GLN A 23 -0.88 -3.11 -3.14
C GLN A 23 -0.97 -1.97 -4.15
N CYS A 24 0.19 -1.52 -4.63
CA CYS A 24 0.32 -0.65 -5.77
C CYS A 24 0.88 -1.49 -6.92
N ALA A 25 -0.02 -2.14 -7.66
CA ALA A 25 0.37 -3.07 -8.70
C ALA A 25 0.75 -2.34 -9.98
N ALA A 26 1.71 -2.88 -10.71
CA ALA A 26 2.01 -2.42 -12.05
C ALA A 26 1.16 -3.18 -13.07
N ALA A 27 0.16 -2.50 -13.63
CA ALA A 27 -0.79 -3.08 -14.56
C ALA A 27 -0.91 -2.27 -15.84
N THR A 28 -1.39 -2.89 -16.92
CA THR A 28 -1.60 -2.22 -18.23
C THR A 28 -2.67 -1.13 -18.23
N SER A 29 -3.41 -0.98 -17.13
CA SER A 29 -4.36 0.10 -16.89
C SER A 29 -4.34 0.49 -15.41
N ASN A 30 -4.46 1.80 -15.14
CA ASN A 30 -4.62 2.37 -13.80
C ASN A 30 -6.06 2.29 -13.26
N THR A 31 -6.99 1.79 -14.06
CA THR A 31 -8.41 1.67 -13.71
C THR A 31 -8.85 0.21 -13.86
N ILE A 32 -9.42 -0.35 -12.80
CA ILE A 32 -10.04 -1.67 -12.86
C ILE A 32 -11.43 -1.51 -13.50
N GLN A 33 -11.55 -1.89 -14.77
CA GLN A 33 -12.84 -1.92 -15.47
C GLN A 33 -13.45 -3.32 -15.44
N PRO A 34 -14.76 -3.47 -15.11
CA PRO A 34 -15.45 -4.75 -15.22
C PRO A 34 -15.32 -5.34 -16.63
N GLY A 35 -14.99 -6.62 -16.73
CA GLY A 35 -14.84 -7.31 -18.02
C GLY A 35 -13.51 -7.06 -18.74
N THR A 36 -12.57 -6.31 -18.14
CA THR A 36 -11.23 -6.12 -18.71
C THR A 36 -10.20 -6.89 -17.90
N SER A 37 -9.40 -7.72 -18.57
CA SER A 37 -8.25 -8.38 -17.94
C SER A 37 -7.08 -7.41 -17.82
N LEU A 38 -6.65 -7.14 -16.60
CA LEU A 38 -5.41 -6.40 -16.35
C LEU A 38 -4.23 -7.34 -16.58
N THR A 39 -3.23 -6.88 -17.34
CA THR A 39 -1.94 -7.56 -17.43
C THR A 39 -0.97 -6.90 -16.48
N TYR A 40 -0.37 -7.70 -15.61
CA TYR A 40 0.63 -7.23 -14.64
C TYR A 40 2.03 -7.27 -15.24
N GLU A 41 2.90 -6.40 -14.73
CA GLU A 41 4.33 -6.43 -15.04
C GLU A 41 4.93 -7.77 -14.59
N GLY A 42 5.60 -8.48 -15.50
CA GLY A 42 5.91 -9.91 -15.33
C GLY A 42 6.95 -10.23 -14.26
N SER A 43 7.92 -9.36 -14.02
CA SER A 43 8.99 -9.61 -13.03
C SER A 43 8.55 -9.33 -11.59
N GLY A 44 7.51 -8.51 -11.42
CA GLY A 44 7.06 -8.03 -10.12
C GLY A 44 7.98 -6.99 -9.49
N TYR A 45 8.98 -6.50 -10.22
CA TYR A 45 9.88 -5.44 -9.79
C TYR A 45 9.10 -4.16 -9.52
N LEU A 46 8.25 -3.74 -10.47
CA LEU A 46 7.51 -2.48 -10.32
C LEU A 46 6.49 -2.58 -9.19
N THR A 47 5.71 -3.65 -9.13
CA THR A 47 4.74 -3.85 -8.04
C THR A 47 5.44 -3.83 -6.68
N ALA A 48 6.61 -4.46 -6.57
CA ALA A 48 7.35 -4.51 -5.32
C ALA A 48 7.94 -3.15 -4.92
N ASP A 49 8.53 -2.42 -5.85
CA ASP A 49 9.08 -1.08 -5.64
C ASP A 49 7.97 -0.07 -5.32
N TRP A 50 6.91 -0.07 -6.13
CA TRP A 50 5.82 0.88 -5.97
C TRP A 50 5.02 0.65 -4.71
N THR A 51 4.71 -0.61 -4.38
CA THR A 51 4.06 -0.92 -3.11
C THR A 51 4.94 -0.51 -1.93
N GLN A 52 6.25 -0.74 -1.98
CA GLN A 52 7.18 -0.29 -0.93
C GLN A 52 7.12 1.22 -0.72
N LYS A 53 7.27 2.00 -1.81
CA LYS A 53 7.28 3.47 -1.75
C LYS A 53 5.95 4.03 -1.24
N ALA A 54 4.83 3.53 -1.75
CA ALA A 54 3.50 3.96 -1.31
C ALA A 54 3.22 3.60 0.15
N CYS A 55 3.63 2.40 0.57
CA CYS A 55 3.48 1.94 1.96
C CYS A 55 4.27 2.81 2.94
N THR A 56 5.52 3.13 2.61
CA THR A 56 6.36 4.01 3.42
C THR A 56 5.76 5.43 3.50
N ALA A 57 5.26 5.97 2.40
CA ALA A 57 4.64 7.30 2.37
C ALA A 57 3.33 7.36 3.18
N SER A 58 2.53 6.29 3.18
CA SER A 58 1.28 6.23 3.95
C SER A 58 1.48 5.92 5.43
N GLY A 59 2.68 5.54 5.87
CA GLY A 59 2.94 5.06 7.23
C GLY A 59 2.40 3.65 7.47
N GLY A 60 2.30 2.84 6.42
CA GLY A 60 1.92 1.44 6.50
C GLY A 60 3.11 0.52 6.80
N SER A 61 2.82 -0.78 6.93
CA SER A 61 3.83 -1.82 7.12
C SER A 61 3.74 -2.88 6.02
N ILE A 62 4.87 -3.26 5.44
CA ILE A 62 4.93 -4.32 4.43
C ILE A 62 4.71 -5.69 5.09
N ASP A 63 3.89 -6.54 4.47
CA ASP A 63 3.83 -7.96 4.83
C ASP A 63 5.12 -8.66 4.38
N PRO A 64 5.97 -9.16 5.31
CA PRO A 64 7.25 -9.76 4.98
C PRO A 64 7.13 -11.06 4.19
N ASN A 65 5.95 -11.71 4.20
CA ASN A 65 5.70 -12.96 3.49
C ASN A 65 5.30 -12.74 2.03
N LYS A 66 5.07 -11.48 1.63
CA LYS A 66 4.53 -11.10 0.33
C LYS A 66 5.60 -10.39 -0.51
N LYS A 67 5.92 -10.94 -1.68
CA LYS A 67 7.03 -10.48 -2.55
C LYS A 67 6.59 -10.32 -4.00
N GLY A 68 7.38 -9.59 -4.79
CA GLY A 68 7.13 -9.36 -6.22
C GLY A 68 5.74 -8.79 -6.47
N ASN A 69 5.00 -9.40 -7.40
CA ASN A 69 3.61 -9.04 -7.72
C ASN A 69 2.59 -9.32 -6.61
N GLN A 70 2.97 -10.03 -5.55
CA GLN A 70 2.10 -10.23 -4.40
C GLN A 70 2.42 -9.27 -3.25
N LYS A 71 3.44 -8.39 -3.41
CA LYS A 71 3.89 -7.51 -2.34
C LYS A 71 2.72 -6.66 -1.84
N CYS A 72 2.54 -6.66 -0.53
CA CYS A 72 1.38 -6.07 0.10
C CYS A 72 1.77 -5.16 1.27
N CYS A 73 0.98 -4.11 1.47
CA CYS A 73 1.10 -3.17 2.57
C CYS A 73 -0.15 -3.22 3.44
N ASN A 74 0.03 -3.29 4.75
CA ASN A 74 -1.00 -3.02 5.74
C ASN A 74 -1.04 -1.50 5.98
N VAL A 75 -2.01 -0.84 5.36
CA VAL A 75 -2.22 0.61 5.49
C VAL A 75 -3.33 0.85 6.51
N PRO A 76 -3.15 1.70 7.53
CA PRO A 76 -4.25 2.13 8.38
C PRO A 76 -5.34 2.79 7.55
N ASN A 77 -6.62 2.46 7.77
CA ASN A 77 -7.73 3.01 6.95
C ASN A 77 -7.70 4.55 6.82
N ALA A 78 -7.31 5.26 7.89
CA ALA A 78 -7.18 6.72 7.89
C ALA A 78 -6.14 7.26 6.89
N ARG A 79 -5.22 6.41 6.44
CA ARG A 79 -4.10 6.72 5.52
C ARG A 79 -4.26 6.06 4.15
N GLN A 80 -5.39 5.40 3.88
CA GLN A 80 -5.65 4.76 2.59
C GLN A 80 -5.57 5.76 1.42
N ASN A 81 -6.10 6.97 1.61
CA ASN A 81 -6.03 8.02 0.59
C ASN A 81 -4.58 8.44 0.30
N ASP A 82 -3.72 8.47 1.33
CA ASP A 82 -2.31 8.82 1.17
C ASP A 82 -1.56 7.72 0.40
N PHE A 83 -1.87 6.45 0.68
CA PHE A 83 -1.38 5.33 -0.12
C PHE A 83 -1.79 5.48 -1.58
N ASN A 84 -3.09 5.68 -1.86
CA ASN A 84 -3.61 5.78 -3.23
C ASN A 84 -2.97 6.96 -3.98
N LYS A 85 -2.86 8.12 -3.34
CA LYS A 85 -2.18 9.30 -3.92
C LYS A 85 -0.70 9.02 -4.19
N SER A 86 -0.01 8.35 -3.27
CA SER A 86 1.40 8.00 -3.47
C SER A 86 1.56 6.98 -4.60
N CYS A 87 0.67 5.99 -4.68
CA CYS A 87 0.65 4.99 -5.74
C CYS A 87 0.48 5.65 -7.12
N ASN A 88 -0.55 6.47 -7.29
CA ASN A 88 -0.89 7.10 -8.58
C ASN A 88 0.16 8.09 -9.11
N LYS A 89 1.14 8.50 -8.29
CA LYS A 89 2.24 9.39 -8.69
C LYS A 89 3.47 8.65 -9.22
N GLN A 90 3.50 7.32 -9.15
CA GLN A 90 4.68 6.53 -9.53
C GLN A 90 4.77 6.32 -11.03
N THR A 91 6.01 6.14 -11.51
CA THR A 91 6.29 5.86 -12.93
C THR A 91 7.40 4.81 -13.02
N GLY A 92 7.36 3.98 -14.06
CA GLY A 92 8.31 2.86 -14.22
C GLY A 92 9.62 3.26 -14.88
N GLY A 93 9.70 4.45 -15.48
CA GLY A 93 10.87 4.88 -16.26
C GLY A 93 10.96 4.21 -17.64
N GLN A 94 12.10 4.42 -18.32
CA GLN A 94 12.39 3.80 -19.62
C GLN A 94 12.51 2.28 -19.46
N GLY A 95 11.72 1.51 -20.23
CA GLY A 95 11.67 0.04 -20.17
C GLY A 95 10.35 -0.51 -19.60
N PHE A 96 9.56 0.33 -18.94
CA PHE A 96 8.26 -0.04 -18.36
C PHE A 96 7.11 0.76 -18.94
N THR A 97 7.28 1.25 -20.17
CA THR A 97 6.25 1.97 -20.91
C THR A 97 5.02 1.08 -21.10
N GLY A 98 3.85 1.55 -20.67
CA GLY A 98 2.59 0.80 -20.77
C GLY A 98 2.13 0.15 -19.46
N TYR A 99 2.94 0.18 -18.40
CA TYR A 99 2.49 -0.15 -17.05
C TYR A 99 2.19 1.12 -16.25
N TYR A 100 1.06 1.09 -15.55
CA TYR A 100 0.58 2.15 -14.71
C TYR A 100 0.43 1.65 -13.28
N PRO A 101 0.67 2.53 -12.28
CA PRO A 101 0.40 2.19 -10.90
C PRO A 101 -1.11 2.08 -10.66
N THR A 102 -1.53 0.95 -10.11
CA THR A 102 -2.93 0.63 -9.82
C THR A 102 -3.04 0.23 -8.36
N ALA A 103 -3.62 1.12 -7.56
CA ALA A 103 -3.95 0.82 -6.16
C ALA A 103 -5.10 -0.19 -6.11
N GLN A 104 -4.91 -1.30 -5.41
CA GLN A 104 -5.92 -2.34 -5.26
C GLN A 104 -5.71 -3.10 -3.94
N SER A 105 -6.72 -3.87 -3.53
CA SER A 105 -6.58 -4.78 -2.39
C SER A 105 -5.57 -5.90 -2.68
N CYS A 106 -4.93 -6.37 -1.62
CA CYS A 106 -4.41 -7.73 -1.56
C CYS A 106 -5.43 -8.62 -0.83
#